data_AF-A0A0B7IEK3-F1
#
_entry.id   AF-A0A0B7IEK3-F1
#
_cell.length_a   1.000
_cell.length_b   1.000
_cell.length_c   1.000
_cell.angle_alpha   90.00
_cell.angle_beta   90.00
_cell.angle_gamma   90.00
#
_symmetry.space_group_name_H-M   'P 1'
#
loop_
_entity.id
_entity.type
_entity.pdbx_description
1 polymer ?
#
loop_
_entity_poly.entity_id
_entity_poly.type
_entity_poly.pdbx_seq_one_letter_code
_entity_poly.pdbx_strand_id
1 'polypeptide(L)'
;MVGYEFFGTIDGHSIEKYNLQSMGNGNLFLPLNAQIRKKIKKQAGDNVHIVLYEDNVPSEIVNELKMCLQDEKHLWETFLSYSETKRKKLIDWIYQSKK
;
A
#
# COMPACT_ATOMS: atom_id res chain seq x y z
N MET A 1 9.39 6.98 9.07
CA MET A 1 9.31 5.54 8.72
C MET A 1 8.18 5.41 7.73
N VAL A 2 8.46 5.12 6.46
CA VAL A 2 7.43 4.99 5.43
C VAL A 2 6.73 3.65 5.68
N GLY A 3 5.42 3.67 5.94
CA GLY A 3 4.63 2.45 6.04
C GLY A 3 4.46 1.86 4.64
N TYR A 4 4.98 0.67 4.41
CA TYR A 4 4.77 -0.06 3.17
C TYR A 4 3.45 -0.81 3.28
N GLU A 5 2.49 -0.41 2.45
CA GLU A 5 1.25 -1.16 2.27
C GLU A 5 1.48 -2.24 1.20
N PHE A 6 0.87 -3.41 1.37
CA PHE A 6 0.97 -4.52 0.44
C PHE A 6 -0.41 -5.10 0.13
N PHE A 7 -0.56 -5.63 -1.07
CA PHE A 7 -1.70 -6.44 -1.49
C PHE A 7 -1.23 -7.76 -2.10
N GLY A 8 -2.13 -8.73 -2.24
CA GLY A 8 -1.81 -10.02 -2.86
C GLY A 8 -2.66 -11.16 -2.30
N THR A 9 -2.06 -12.32 -2.07
CA THR A 9 -2.78 -13.51 -1.61
C THR A 9 -2.01 -14.34 -0.60
N ILE A 10 -2.74 -14.99 0.32
CA ILE A 10 -2.24 -16.06 1.19
C ILE A 10 -3.06 -17.32 0.98
N ASP A 11 -2.43 -18.41 0.53
CA ASP A 11 -3.07 -19.67 0.13
C ASP A 11 -4.31 -19.43 -0.77
N GLY A 12 -4.18 -18.50 -1.73
CA GLY A 12 -5.26 -18.11 -2.65
C GLY A 12 -6.33 -17.18 -2.06
N HIS A 13 -6.26 -16.83 -0.78
CA HIS A 13 -7.14 -15.84 -0.18
C HIS A 13 -6.57 -14.42 -0.34
N SER A 14 -7.35 -13.53 -0.98
CA SER A 14 -6.95 -12.13 -1.21
C SER A 14 -6.71 -11.37 0.09
N ILE A 15 -5.64 -10.57 0.09
CA ILE A 15 -5.30 -9.61 1.13
C ILE A 15 -5.09 -8.23 0.49
N GLU A 16 -5.69 -7.22 1.10
CA GLU A 16 -5.63 -5.83 0.66
C GLU A 16 -5.13 -4.95 1.80
N LYS A 17 -4.24 -3.99 1.49
CA LYS A 17 -3.74 -2.97 2.42
C LYS A 17 -3.16 -3.53 3.73
N TYR A 18 -2.30 -4.53 3.60
CA TYR A 18 -1.56 -5.07 4.74
C TYR A 18 -0.28 -4.28 4.99
N ASN A 19 -0.05 -3.93 6.25
CA ASN A 19 1.22 -3.38 6.71
C ASN A 19 2.05 -4.49 7.35
N LEU A 20 3.30 -4.65 6.89
CA LEU A 20 4.26 -5.56 7.51
C LEU A 20 4.87 -4.87 8.74
N GLN A 21 4.81 -5.53 9.90
CA GLN A 21 5.37 -5.00 11.14
C GLN A 21 6.82 -5.44 11.28
N SER A 22 7.72 -4.53 11.66
CA SER A 22 9.10 -4.91 11.98
C SER A 22 9.15 -5.67 13.30
N MET A 23 9.80 -6.83 13.28
CA MET A 23 10.14 -7.62 14.48
C MET A 23 11.59 -7.40 14.93
N GLY A 24 12.31 -6.47 14.28
CA GLY A 24 13.75 -6.34 14.42
C GLY A 24 14.54 -7.40 13.64
N ASN A 25 15.86 -7.25 13.57
CA ASN A 25 16.78 -8.17 12.89
C ASN A 25 16.46 -8.44 11.41
N GLY A 26 15.85 -7.48 10.72
CA GLY A 26 15.42 -7.64 9.32
C GLY A 26 14.19 -8.54 9.14
N ASN A 27 13.57 -9.01 10.23
CA ASN A 27 12.37 -9.83 10.17
C ASN A 27 11.12 -8.96 10.11
N LEU A 28 10.21 -9.33 9.19
CA LEU A 28 8.91 -8.72 9.04
C LEU A 28 7.81 -9.70 9.47
N PHE A 29 6.82 -9.19 10.17
CA PHE A 29 5.65 -9.92 10.62
C PHE A 29 4.42 -9.48 9.84
N LEU A 30 3.77 -10.46 9.20
CA LEU A 30 2.47 -10.28 8.54
C LEU A 30 1.36 -10.75 9.50
N PRO A 31 0.70 -9.84 10.25
CA PRO A 31 -0.35 -10.24 11.18
C PRO A 31 -1.55 -10.78 10.41
N LEU A 32 -2.03 -12.00 10.67
CA LEU A 32 -3.24 -12.53 10.03
C LEU A 32 -4.44 -12.36 10.93
N ASN A 33 -5.55 -11.79 10.43
CA ASN A 33 -6.78 -11.68 11.22
C ASN A 33 -7.50 -13.04 11.36
N ALA A 34 -8.50 -13.11 12.25
CA ALA A 34 -9.22 -14.35 12.53
C ALA A 34 -9.99 -14.91 11.31
N GLN A 35 -10.46 -14.05 10.40
CA GLN A 35 -11.18 -14.48 9.21
C GLN A 35 -10.24 -15.20 8.22
N ILE A 36 -9.05 -14.64 7.99
CA ILE A 36 -8.03 -15.27 7.14
C ILE A 36 -7.61 -16.61 7.72
N ARG A 37 -7.30 -16.66 9.03
CA ARG A 37 -6.92 -17.92 9.71
C ARG A 37 -7.99 -19.00 9.55
N LYS A 38 -9.28 -18.65 9.67
CA LYS A 38 -10.40 -19.59 9.44
C LYS A 38 -10.53 -20.05 7.99
N LYS A 39 -10.15 -19.21 7.01
CA LYS A 39 -10.18 -19.56 5.59
C LYS A 39 -9.04 -20.49 5.19
N ILE A 40 -7.81 -20.18 5.60
CA ILE A 40 -6.62 -20.99 5.24
C ILE A 40 -6.50 -22.25 6.11
N LYS A 41 -7.09 -22.25 7.32
CA LYS A 41 -7.13 -23.38 8.27
C LYS A 41 -5.75 -23.95 8.65
N LYS A 42 -4.72 -23.11 8.59
CA LYS A 42 -3.34 -23.43 8.92
C LYS A 42 -3.08 -23.37 10.42
N GLN A 43 -2.19 -24.25 10.89
CA GLN A 43 -1.74 -24.36 12.26
C GLN A 43 -0.25 -24.04 12.38
N ALA A 44 0.25 -23.93 13.61
CA ALA A 44 1.68 -23.78 13.86
C ALA A 44 2.45 -24.96 13.25
N GLY A 45 3.46 -24.67 12.44
CA GLY A 45 4.26 -25.66 11.72
C GLY A 45 3.81 -25.90 10.27
N ASP A 46 2.62 -25.43 9.86
CA ASP A 46 2.19 -25.53 8.47
C ASP A 46 2.87 -24.48 7.59
N ASN A 47 3.12 -24.86 6.34
CA ASN A 47 3.56 -23.94 5.30
C ASN A 47 2.37 -23.20 4.67
N VAL A 48 2.59 -21.92 4.37
CA VAL A 48 1.68 -21.03 3.65
C VAL A 48 2.35 -20.56 2.36
N HIS A 49 1.57 -20.43 1.29
CA HIS A 49 2.03 -19.76 0.08
C HIS A 49 1.57 -18.30 0.09
N ILE A 50 2.51 -17.38 -0.01
CA ILE A 50 2.24 -15.94 0.04
C ILE A 50 2.71 -15.30 -1.27
N VAL A 51 1.86 -14.46 -1.84
CA VAL A 51 2.17 -13.56 -2.96
C VAL A 51 1.90 -12.14 -2.46
N LEU A 52 2.91 -11.27 -2.49
CA LEU A 52 2.82 -9.88 -2.06
C LEU A 52 3.30 -8.95 -3.16
N TYR A 53 2.58 -7.85 -3.32
CA TYR A 53 2.90 -6.73 -4.17
C TYR A 53 2.87 -5.47 -3.31
N GLU A 54 3.83 -4.58 -3.52
CA GLU A 54 3.86 -3.28 -2.85
C GLU A 54 2.70 -2.41 -3.38
N ASP A 55 1.84 -1.94 -2.48
CA ASP A 55 0.73 -1.02 -2.76
C ASP A 55 1.20 0.43 -2.72
N ASN A 56 2.32 0.69 -3.39
CA ASN A 56 2.90 2.02 -3.46
C ASN A 56 2.70 2.61 -4.85
N VAL A 57 2.17 3.83 -4.86
CA VAL A 57 2.31 4.71 -6.02
C VAL A 57 3.81 5.01 -6.17
N PRO A 58 4.39 4.81 -7.37
CA PRO A 58 5.76 5.20 -7.64
C PRO A 58 6.03 6.64 -7.18
N SER A 59 7.08 6.84 -6.40
CA SER A 59 7.50 8.17 -5.92
C SER A 59 7.77 9.14 -7.06
N GLU A 60 8.15 8.63 -8.23
CA GLU A 60 8.32 9.37 -9.48
C GLU A 60 7.02 10.08 -9.91
N ILE A 61 5.86 9.41 -9.81
CA ILE A 61 4.56 10.01 -10.16
C ILE A 61 4.17 11.12 -9.18
N VAL A 62 4.47 10.93 -7.90
CA VAL A 62 4.23 11.97 -6.88
C VAL A 62 5.11 13.19 -7.14
N ASN A 63 6.36 12.97 -7.55
CA ASN A 63 7.29 14.05 -7.90
C ASN A 63 6.89 14.79 -9.18
N GLU A 64 6.53 14.07 -10.24
CA GLU A 64 6.00 14.66 -11.48
C GLU A 64 4.75 15.49 -11.20
N LEU A 65 3.79 14.93 -10.46
CA LEU A 65 2.57 15.64 -10.07
C LEU A 65 2.89 16.91 -9.28
N LYS A 66 3.82 16.84 -8.33
CA LYS A 66 4.26 18.00 -7.57
C LYS A 66 4.87 19.05 -8.48
N MET A 67 5.75 18.67 -9.42
CA MET A 67 6.36 19.61 -10.37
C MET A 67 5.27 20.31 -11.20
N CYS A 68 4.34 19.56 -11.78
CA CYS A 68 3.23 20.12 -12.55
C CYS A 68 2.32 21.07 -11.74
N LEU A 69 2.03 20.72 -10.48
CA LEU A 69 1.18 21.56 -9.62
C LEU A 69 1.92 22.79 -9.05
N GLN A 70 3.25 22.80 -9.07
CA GLN A 70 4.05 23.94 -8.63
C GLN A 70 4.20 25.02 -9.71
N ASP A 71 3.96 24.68 -10.99
CA ASP A 71 3.92 25.65 -12.10
C ASP A 71 2.84 26.72 -11.84
N GLU A 72 1.73 26.35 -11.19
CA GLU A 72 0.74 27.28 -10.67
C GLU A 72 0.66 27.20 -9.14
N LYS A 73 1.30 28.16 -8.46
CA LYS A 73 1.52 28.18 -7.00
C LYS A 73 0.29 27.81 -6.15
N HIS A 74 -0.92 28.17 -6.58
CA HIS A 74 -2.16 27.92 -5.84
C HIS A 74 -2.64 26.45 -5.91
N LEU A 75 -2.24 25.69 -6.94
CA LEU A 75 -2.71 24.32 -7.16
C LEU A 75 -2.07 23.35 -6.18
N TRP A 76 -0.76 23.47 -5.92
CA TRP A 76 -0.09 22.65 -4.92
C TRP A 76 -0.62 22.89 -3.50
N GLU A 77 -0.84 24.16 -3.12
CA GLU A 77 -1.42 24.53 -1.83
C GLU A 77 -2.85 23.98 -1.68
N THR A 78 -3.67 24.08 -2.73
CA THR A 78 -5.01 23.50 -2.78
C THR A 78 -4.96 21.98 -2.64
N PHE A 79 -4.06 21.31 -3.35
CA PHE A 79 -3.87 19.87 -3.23
C PHE A 79 -3.48 19.46 -1.80
N LEU A 80 -2.57 20.18 -1.16
CA LEU A 80 -2.14 19.92 0.23
C LEU A 80 -3.26 20.16 1.25
N SER A 81 -4.22 21.04 0.97
CA SER A 81 -5.40 21.27 1.81
C SER A 81 -6.38 20.08 1.85
N TYR A 82 -6.28 19.15 0.89
CA TYR A 82 -7.15 17.97 0.85
C TYR A 82 -6.75 16.93 1.90
N SER A 83 -7.75 16.16 2.37
CA SER A 83 -7.49 15.03 3.25
C SER A 83 -6.55 14.01 2.60
N GLU A 84 -5.80 13.28 3.42
CA GLU A 84 -4.88 12.23 2.95
C GLU A 84 -5.58 11.22 2.03
N THR A 85 -6.78 10.76 2.39
CA THR A 85 -7.59 9.87 1.55
C THR A 85 -7.89 10.47 0.18
N LYS A 86 -8.20 11.77 0.11
CA LYS A 86 -8.53 12.44 -1.15
C LYS A 86 -7.28 12.65 -2.00
N ARG A 87 -6.15 13.04 -1.39
CA ARG A 87 -4.84 13.14 -2.07
C ARG A 87 -4.41 11.79 -2.64
N LYS A 88 -4.51 10.72 -1.85
CA LYS A 88 -4.19 9.35 -2.28
C LYS A 88 -5.05 8.92 -3.46
N LYS A 89 -6.37 9.11 -3.39
CA LYS A 89 -7.28 8.80 -4.52
C LYS A 89 -6.93 9.53 -5.81
N LEU A 90 -6.55 10.81 -5.74
CA LEU A 90 -6.15 11.59 -6.90
C LEU A 90 -4.86 11.05 -7.52
N ILE A 91 -3.86 10.76 -6.68
CA ILE A 91 -2.59 10.17 -7.11
C ILE A 91 -2.84 8.79 -7.73
N ASP A 92 -3.64 7.93 -7.09
CA ASP A 92 -3.98 6.59 -7.59
C ASP A 92 -4.68 6.66 -8.94
N TRP A 93 -5.60 7.63 -9.13
CA TRP A 93 -6.30 7.84 -10.39
C TRP A 93 -5.35 8.24 -11.53
N ILE A 94 -4.40 9.14 -11.24
CA ILE A 94 -3.36 9.55 -12.21
C ILE A 94 -2.46 8.36 -12.55
N TYR A 95 -2.04 7.59 -11.53
CA TYR A 95 -1.21 6.41 -11.73
C TYR A 95 -1.89 5.34 -12.58
N GLN A 96 -3.16 5.03 -12.30
CA GLN A 96 -3.94 4.07 -13.07
C GLN A 96 -4.13 4.50 -14.54
N SER A 97 -4.13 5.81 -14.81
CA SER A 97 -4.26 6.35 -16.17
C SER A 97 -2.97 6.29 -16.99
N LYS A 98 -1.82 6.04 -16.37
CA LYS A 98 -0.53 5.79 -17.06
C LYS A 98 -0.37 4.32 -17.49
N LYS A 99 -1.18 3.40 -16.94
CA LYS A 99 -1.21 1.97 -17.33
C LYS A 99 -2.05 1.78 -18.58
#